data_AF-A0A7Y5FVI4-F1
#
_entry.id   AF-A0A7Y5FVI4-F1
#
_cell.length_a   1.000
_cell.length_b   1.000
_cell.length_c   1.000
_cell.angle_alpha   90.00
_cell.angle_beta   90.00
_cell.angle_gamma   90.00
#
_symmetry.space_group_name_H-M   'P 1'
#
loop_
_entity.id
_entity.type
_entity.pdbx_description
1 polymer ?
#
loop_
_entity_poly.entity_id
_entity_poly.type
_entity_poly.pdbx_seq_one_letter_code
_entity_poly.pdbx_strand_id
1 'polypeptide(L)' 'MATTVSQMTKDELQDMLGRLIEQKLLELLGDPDEGLSVRKSVRDRLLAQKKAVDSGERGESLEEVARRLNLE' A
#
# COMPACT_ATOMS: atom_id res chain seq x y z
N MET A 1 14.41 1.71 26.34
CA MET A 1 13.66 1.11 25.21
C MET A 1 12.25 1.63 25.31
N ALA A 2 11.74 2.27 24.25
CA ALA A 2 10.34 2.67 24.19
C ALA A 2 9.47 1.42 24.19
N THR A 3 8.52 1.33 25.12
CA THR A 3 7.64 0.16 25.29
C THR A 3 6.34 0.32 24.52
N THR A 4 5.99 1.56 24.16
CA THR A 4 4.78 1.91 23.41
C THR A 4 5.11 2.74 22.18
N VAL A 5 4.32 2.59 21.11
CA VAL A 5 4.50 3.34 19.85
C VAL A 5 4.46 4.86 20.09
N SER A 6 3.67 5.31 21.07
CA SER A 6 3.57 6.72 21.46
C SER A 6 4.86 7.33 22.02
N GLN A 7 5.84 6.50 22.41
CA GLN A 7 7.14 6.95 22.93
C GLN A 7 8.22 7.05 21.84
N MET A 8 7.89 6.70 20.59
CA MET A 8 8.82 6.79 19.46
C MET A 8 8.90 8.24 18.95
N THR A 9 10.10 8.64 18.54
CA THR A 9 10.29 9.83 17.71
C THR A 9 9.71 9.60 16.32
N LYS A 10 9.51 10.69 15.57
CA LYS A 10 9.03 10.63 14.19
C LYS A 10 9.97 9.82 13.30
N ASP A 11 11.27 9.99 13.48
CA ASP A 11 12.29 9.31 12.68
C ASP A 11 12.29 7.81 12.97
N GLU A 12 12.19 7.41 14.24
CA GLU A 12 12.05 5.99 14.63
C GLU A 12 10.78 5.35 14.04
N LEU A 13 9.68 6.10 13.99
CA LEU A 13 8.44 5.63 13.37
C LEU A 13 8.59 5.47 11.86
N GLN A 14 9.23 6.43 11.18
CA GLN A 14 9.53 6.34 9.76
C GLN A 14 10.44 5.15 9.44
N ASP A 15 11.48 4.92 10.23
CA ASP A 15 12.39 3.79 10.07
C ASP A 15 11.70 2.44 10.33
N MET A 16 10.80 2.37 11.32
CA MET A 16 10.01 1.17 11.57
C MET A 16 9.07 0.87 10.38
N LEU A 17 8.37 1.89 9.87
CA LEU A 17 7.48 1.75 8.72
C LEU A 17 8.25 1.37 7.46
N GLY A 18 9.40 1.99 7.21
CA GLY A 18 10.25 1.71 6.05
C GLY A 18 10.67 0.24 6.01
N ARG A 19 11.20 -0.29 7.12
CA ARG A 19 11.57 -1.71 7.25
C ARG A 19 10.38 -2.64 7.06
N LEU A 20 9.22 -2.30 7.62
CA LEU A 20 8.01 -3.12 7.52
C LEU A 20 7.45 -3.13 6.09
N ILE A 21 7.52 -2.00 5.38
CA ILE A 21 7.15 -1.89 3.98
C ILE A 21 8.10 -2.72 3.11
N GLU A 22 9.42 -2.58 3.30
CA GLU A 22 10.42 -3.33 2.55
C GLU A 22 10.25 -4.84 2.72
N GLN A 23 10.07 -5.31 3.96
CA GLN A 23 9.75 -6.71 4.24
C GLN A 23 8.47 -7.15 3.51
N LYS A 24 7.40 -6.33 3.55
CA LYS A 24 6.17 -6.65 2.85
C LYS A 24 6.35 -6.68 1.34
N LEU A 25 7.17 -5.80 0.76
CA LEU A 25 7.46 -5.81 -0.67
C LEU A 25 8.20 -7.08 -1.07
N LEU A 26 9.22 -7.50 -0.32
CA LEU A 26 9.93 -8.77 -0.57
C LEU A 26 9.01 -9.99 -0.40
N GLU A 27 8.15 -10.00 0.63
CA GLU A 27 7.15 -11.07 0.81
C GLU A 27 6.18 -11.15 -0.37
N LEU A 28 5.77 -10.00 -0.91
CA LEU A 28 4.73 -9.93 -1.94
C LEU A 28 5.28 -10.17 -3.35
N LEU A 29 6.43 -9.60 -3.65
CA LEU A 29 7.00 -9.52 -4.98
C LEU A 29 8.14 -10.53 -5.20
N GLY A 30 8.74 -11.05 -4.13
CA GLY A 30 9.95 -11.88 -4.21
C GLY A 30 11.21 -11.03 -4.37
N ASP A 31 12.36 -11.69 -4.52
CA ASP A 31 13.61 -11.01 -4.85
C ASP A 31 13.56 -10.55 -6.32
N PRO A 32 13.61 -9.23 -6.60
CA PRO A 32 13.60 -8.72 -7.96
C PRO A 32 14.83 -9.15 -8.77
N ASP A 33 15.98 -9.41 -8.11
CA ASP A 33 17.22 -9.84 -8.77
C ASP A 33 17.16 -11.32 -9.20
N GLU A 34 16.25 -12.11 -8.63
CA GLU A 34 15.98 -13.49 -9.06
C GLU A 34 14.99 -13.58 -10.24
N GLY A 35 14.44 -12.45 -10.70
CA GLY A 35 13.45 -12.41 -11.78
C GLY A 35 12.14 -13.13 -11.44
N LEU A 36 11.85 -13.30 -10.14
CA LEU A 36 10.67 -14.02 -9.67
C LEU A 36 9.39 -13.25 -9.98
N SER A 37 8.36 -13.99 -10.41
CA SER A 37 7.03 -13.44 -10.68
C SER A 37 6.29 -13.12 -9.38
N VAL A 38 5.49 -12.04 -9.38
CA VAL A 38 4.57 -11.70 -8.28
C VAL A 38 3.82 -12.94 -7.80
N ARG A 39 3.87 -13.21 -6.49
CA ARG A 39 3.24 -14.40 -5.92
C ARG A 39 1.76 -14.46 -6.32
N LYS A 40 1.26 -15.67 -6.61
CA LYS A 40 -0.13 -15.89 -7.03
C LYS A 40 -1.14 -15.23 -6.08
N SER A 41 -0.94 -15.36 -4.77
CA SER A 41 -1.79 -14.75 -3.73
C SER A 41 -1.85 -13.23 -3.82
N VAL A 42 -0.75 -12.59 -4.20
CA VAL A 42 -0.65 -11.14 -4.33
C VAL A 42 -1.33 -10.68 -5.60
N ARG A 43 -1.08 -11.36 -6.71
CA ARG A 43 -1.77 -11.10 -7.96
C ARG A 43 -3.29 -11.24 -7.80
N ASP A 44 -3.75 -12.30 -7.16
CA ASP A 44 -5.18 -12.55 -6.96
C ASP A 44 -5.80 -11.47 -6.05
N ARG A 45 -5.08 -11.01 -5.02
CA ARG A 45 -5.51 -9.86 -4.20
C ARG A 45 -5.57 -8.56 -5.00
N LEU A 46 -4.56 -8.27 -5.83
CA LEU A 46 -4.52 -7.07 -6.67
C LEU A 46 -5.67 -7.07 -7.69
N LEU A 47 -5.99 -8.23 -8.28
CA LEU A 47 -7.14 -8.37 -9.18
C LEU A 47 -8.47 -8.10 -8.47
N ALA A 48 -8.64 -8.62 -7.24
CA ALA A 48 -9.82 -8.32 -6.43
C ALA A 48 -9.93 -6.83 -6.09
N GLN A 49 -8.80 -6.20 -5.74
CA GLN A 49 -8.76 -4.76 -5.47
C GLN A 49 -9.09 -3.93 -6.71
N LYS A 50 -8.54 -4.30 -7.88
CA LYS A 50 -8.88 -3.65 -9.15
C LYS A 50 -10.38 -3.75 -9.43
N LYS A 51 -10.98 -4.93 -9.24
CA LYS A 51 -12.42 -5.11 -9.42
C LYS A 51 -13.26 -4.23 -8.48
N ALA A 52 -12.85 -4.08 -7.23
CA ALA A 52 -13.53 -3.22 -6.26
C ALA A 52 -13.42 -1.73 -6.61
N VAL A 53 -12.30 -1.31 -7.23
CA VAL A 53 -12.16 0.05 -7.76
C VAL A 53 -13.02 0.24 -9.00
N ASP A 54 -12.97 -0.70 -9.94
CA ASP A 54 -13.77 -0.65 -11.18
C ASP A 54 -15.30 -0.69 -10.89
N SER A 55 -15.73 -1.34 -9.79
CA SER A 55 -17.12 -1.35 -9.35
C SER A 55 -17.54 -0.13 -8.52
N GLY A 56 -16.60 0.76 -8.17
CA GLY A 56 -16.87 1.90 -7.29
C GLY A 56 -17.05 1.54 -5.81
N GLU A 57 -16.85 0.29 -5.42
CA GLU A 57 -16.87 -0.14 -4.01
C GLU A 57 -15.69 0.42 -3.20
N ARG A 58 -14.61 0.79 -3.90
CA ARG A 58 -13.38 1.29 -3.28
C ARG A 58 -12.82 2.49 -4.04
N GLY A 59 -12.66 3.61 -3.34
CA GLY A 59 -12.15 4.87 -3.87
C GLY A 59 -13.28 5.87 -4.17
N GLU A 60 -12.91 7.11 -4.48
CA GLU A 60 -13.82 8.13 -5.02
C GLU A 60 -13.45 8.36 -6.48
N SER A 61 -14.43 8.69 -7.32
CA SER A 61 -14.13 9.03 -8.72
C SER A 61 -13.32 10.33 -8.80
N LEU A 62 -12.43 10.43 -9.79
CA LEU A 62 -11.65 11.66 -9.98
C LEU A 62 -12.58 12.84 -10.26
N GLU A 63 -13.67 12.60 -10.99
CA GLU A 63 -14.70 13.59 -11.30
C GLU A 63 -15.40 14.11 -10.03
N GLU A 64 -15.79 13.22 -9.10
CA GLU A 64 -16.38 13.65 -7.82
C GLU A 64 -15.40 14.46 -6.98
N VAL A 65 -14.13 14.04 -6.96
CA VAL A 65 -13.07 14.76 -6.24
C VAL A 65 -12.81 16.13 -6.88
N ALA A 66 -12.74 16.22 -8.21
CA ALA A 66 -12.53 17.47 -8.95
C ALA A 66 -13.66 18.47 -8.69
N ARG A 67 -14.91 18.00 -8.72
CA ARG A 67 -16.09 18.83 -8.41
C ARG A 67 -16.07 19.33 -6.96
N ARG A 68 -15.77 18.45 -6.01
CA ARG A 68 -15.68 18.80 -4.57
C ARG A 68 -14.59 19.84 -4.30
N LEU A 69 -13.50 19.82 -5.07
CA LEU A 69 -12.38 20.73 -4.94
C LEU A 69 -12.47 21.98 -5.83
N ASN A 70 -13.52 22.12 -6.65
CA ASN A 70 -13.68 23.19 -7.65
C ASN A 70 -12.50 23.28 -8.64
N LEU A 71 -12.07 22.12 -9.15
CA LEU A 71 -10.98 21.98 -10.11
C LEU A 71 -11.45 21.67 -11.55
N GLU A 72 -12.76 21.77 -11.82
CA GLU A 72 -13.36 21.62 -13.16
C GLU A 72 -13.09 22.84 -14.06
#